data_AF-A0A964KQQ6-F1
#
_entry.id   AF-A0A964KQQ6-F1
#
_cell.length_a   1.000
_cell.length_b   1.000
_cell.length_c   1.000
_cell.angle_alpha   90.00
_cell.angle_beta   90.00
_cell.angle_gamma   90.00
#
_symmetry.space_group_name_H-M   'P 1'
#
loop_
_entity.id
_entity.type
_entity.pdbx_description
1 polymer ?
#
loop_
_entity_poly.entity_id
_entity_poly.type
_entity_poly.pdbx_seq_one_letter_code
_entity_poly.pdbx_strand_id
1 'polypeptide(L)'
;MRPFFAPGSYGDPAPARDPPSVIPASSLSLAKAPLPCETSRSLCYHRRLSTIFWGWLVAQFPVKGGPPWGGAFAWSLIWPARKETTTRTTRWSAPEVLWATVGHSEGDTGLNAFDNALVAAGIGHWNLVKVTSVAPPGAELTDGPLSIEPGTLVPAVLASVTSDSPGQTISSCIGIGFSAEGHGMIMEHSGPGTTQEMEEIVQRMVGEAMDHRGLRTDRLAVRSVTHTVQRVGSCVAAVVLWWR
;
A
#
# COMPACT_ATOMS: atom_id res chain seq x y z
N MET A 1 -49.23 32.94 -8.66
CA MET A 1 -48.10 33.80 -8.28
C MET A 1 -46.86 32.93 -8.17
N ARG A 2 -45.88 33.10 -9.08
CA ARG A 2 -44.57 32.42 -9.05
C ARG A 2 -43.55 33.39 -8.43
N PRO A 3 -42.59 32.95 -7.59
CA PRO A 3 -41.48 33.81 -7.20
C PRO A 3 -40.38 33.75 -8.27
N PHE A 4 -39.92 34.94 -8.63
CA PHE A 4 -38.77 35.25 -9.47
C PHE A 4 -37.48 34.96 -8.68
N PHE A 5 -36.59 34.11 -9.20
CA PHE A 5 -35.22 33.96 -8.67
C PHE A 5 -34.26 34.73 -9.59
N ALA A 6 -33.49 35.65 -9.01
CA ALA A 6 -32.43 36.39 -9.68
C ALA A 6 -31.17 35.52 -9.87
N PRO A 7 -30.38 35.71 -10.93
CA PRO A 7 -29.14 34.99 -11.13
C PRO A 7 -28.00 35.59 -10.28
N GLY A 8 -27.33 34.74 -9.51
CA GLY A 8 -26.12 35.08 -8.76
C GLY A 8 -24.91 35.22 -9.68
N SER A 9 -24.08 36.22 -9.39
CA SER A 9 -22.81 36.53 -10.02
C SER A 9 -21.79 35.39 -9.85
N TYR A 10 -21.30 34.86 -10.97
CA TYR A 10 -20.11 34.00 -11.00
C TYR A 10 -18.89 34.81 -10.54
N GLY A 11 -18.20 34.34 -9.50
CA GLY A 11 -16.91 34.86 -9.09
C GLY A 11 -15.81 34.45 -10.06
N ASP A 12 -14.85 35.35 -10.26
CA ASP A 12 -13.70 35.16 -11.15
C ASP A 12 -12.86 33.92 -10.78
N PRO A 13 -12.32 33.19 -11.77
CA PRO A 13 -11.42 32.08 -11.51
C PRO A 13 -10.07 32.57 -10.94
N ALA A 14 -9.57 31.86 -9.92
CA ALA A 14 -8.27 32.12 -9.32
C ALA A 14 -7.13 32.02 -10.35
N PRO A 15 -6.06 32.83 -10.22
CA PRO A 15 -4.96 32.83 -11.17
C PRO A 15 -4.22 31.49 -11.20
N ALA A 16 -3.84 31.07 -12.40
CA ALA A 16 -3.06 29.87 -12.66
C ALA A 16 -1.74 29.92 -11.87
N ARG A 17 -1.42 28.85 -11.13
CA ARG A 17 -0.13 28.69 -10.47
C ARG A 17 0.92 28.34 -11.52
N ASP A 18 2.06 29.00 -11.48
CA ASP A 18 3.20 28.67 -12.33
C ASP A 18 3.59 27.19 -12.16
N PRO A 19 3.92 26.47 -13.25
CA PRO A 19 4.36 25.09 -13.16
C PRO A 19 5.70 25.01 -12.42
N PRO A 20 5.93 23.96 -11.61
CA PRO A 20 7.20 23.78 -10.92
C PRO A 20 8.35 23.65 -11.93
N SER A 21 9.49 24.28 -11.61
CA SER A 21 10.70 24.24 -12.43
C SER A 21 11.13 22.79 -12.68
N VAL A 22 11.04 22.35 -13.94
CA VAL A 22 11.55 21.05 -14.39
C VAL A 22 13.07 21.06 -14.23
N ILE A 23 13.61 20.17 -13.39
CA ILE A 23 15.05 20.01 -13.24
C ILE A 23 15.58 19.35 -14.53
N PRO A 24 16.48 20.01 -15.30
CA PRO A 24 17.02 19.43 -16.52
C PRO A 24 17.94 18.23 -16.21
N ALA A 25 17.83 17.19 -17.04
CA ALA A 25 18.51 15.89 -16.89
C ALA A 25 20.05 15.92 -17.03
N SER A 26 20.68 17.10 -17.14
CA SER A 26 22.10 17.25 -17.48
C SER A 26 23.04 17.56 -16.29
N SER A 27 22.61 17.39 -15.04
CA SER A 27 23.45 17.66 -13.86
C SER A 27 24.03 16.41 -13.16
N LEU A 28 23.77 15.20 -13.66
CA LEU A 28 24.39 13.97 -13.15
C LEU A 28 25.70 13.67 -13.89
N SER A 29 26.76 14.38 -13.52
CA SER A 29 28.13 14.01 -13.86
C SER A 29 28.55 12.77 -13.06
N LEU A 30 28.83 11.68 -13.79
CA LEU A 30 29.40 10.43 -13.27
C LEU A 30 30.76 10.66 -12.58
N ALA A 31 30.79 10.56 -11.26
CA ALA A 31 32.01 10.23 -10.53
C ALA A 31 32.07 8.72 -10.31
N LYS A 32 32.88 8.03 -11.13
CA LYS A 32 33.15 6.59 -11.04
C LYS A 32 34.22 6.37 -9.95
N ALA A 33 33.82 5.94 -8.75
CA ALA A 33 34.73 5.43 -7.73
C ALA A 33 34.50 3.91 -7.59
N PRO A 34 35.56 3.07 -7.55
CA PRO A 34 35.40 1.64 -7.34
C PRO A 34 35.12 1.39 -5.85
N LEU A 35 34.13 0.56 -5.53
CA LEU A 35 33.95 0.06 -4.16
C LEU A 35 34.17 -1.45 -4.10
N PRO A 36 34.80 -1.94 -3.02
CA PRO A 36 35.27 -3.31 -2.91
C PRO A 36 34.15 -4.26 -2.48
N CYS A 37 34.27 -5.50 -2.91
CA CYS A 37 33.60 -6.64 -2.32
C CYS A 37 34.15 -6.84 -0.90
N GLU A 38 33.33 -6.65 0.15
CA GLU A 38 33.49 -7.35 1.42
C GLU A 38 32.26 -7.17 2.34
N THR A 39 31.55 -8.29 2.51
CA THR A 39 31.17 -8.90 3.79
C THR A 39 30.78 -8.00 4.97
N SER A 40 29.50 -8.13 5.35
CA SER A 40 28.92 -8.02 6.70
C SER A 40 29.62 -7.09 7.73
N ARG A 41 28.92 -6.04 8.15
CA ARG A 41 28.73 -5.71 9.58
C ARG A 41 27.77 -4.54 9.74
N SER A 42 26.73 -4.79 10.53
CA SER A 42 25.77 -3.84 11.07
C SER A 42 26.48 -2.70 11.83
N LEU A 43 26.28 -1.46 11.41
CA LEU A 43 26.67 -0.28 12.17
C LEU A 43 25.53 0.11 13.12
N CYS A 44 25.76 -0.16 14.40
CA CYS A 44 24.93 0.30 15.50
C CYS A 44 25.30 1.75 15.82
N TYR A 45 24.30 2.61 15.85
CA TYR A 45 24.40 4.05 16.09
C TYR A 45 24.79 4.34 17.55
N HIS A 46 25.98 4.90 17.74
CA HIS A 46 26.46 5.39 19.03
C HIS A 46 25.69 6.64 19.46
N ARG A 47 25.03 6.61 20.63
CA ARG A 47 24.68 7.81 21.38
C ARG A 47 25.60 7.94 22.59
N ARG A 48 26.12 9.17 22.73
CA ARG A 48 27.20 9.65 23.58
C ARG A 48 26.74 9.94 25.01
N LEU A 49 27.73 10.20 25.86
CA LEU A 49 27.74 10.78 27.23
C LEU A 49 27.77 9.70 28.34
N SER A 50 28.65 9.75 29.35
CA SER A 50 29.46 10.84 29.90
C SER A 50 30.68 10.31 30.67
N THR A 51 31.71 11.13 30.67
CA THR A 51 33.05 11.01 31.26
C THR A 51 33.06 11.09 32.81
N ILE A 52 34.10 10.49 33.42
CA ILE A 52 34.89 10.92 34.61
C ILE A 52 35.05 9.86 35.72
N PHE A 53 36.21 9.17 35.68
CA PHE A 53 37.28 9.15 36.68
C PHE A 53 36.93 9.10 38.18
N TRP A 54 37.26 7.98 38.85
CA TRP A 54 37.82 7.83 40.22
C TRP A 54 38.36 6.38 40.24
N GLY A 55 39.66 6.10 40.40
CA GLY A 55 40.51 6.43 41.54
C GLY A 55 40.92 5.09 42.17
N TRP A 56 42.15 4.65 41.91
CA TRP A 56 42.75 3.46 42.52
C TRP A 56 42.76 3.59 44.05
N LEU A 57 42.20 2.62 44.75
CA LEU A 57 42.58 2.32 46.13
C LEU A 57 42.55 0.80 46.33
N VAL A 58 43.72 0.17 46.18
CA VAL A 58 43.94 -1.24 46.55
C VAL A 58 44.13 -1.24 48.06
N ALA A 59 43.06 -1.51 48.81
CA ALA A 59 43.17 -1.85 50.23
C ALA A 59 43.49 -3.35 50.35
N GLN A 60 44.74 -3.66 50.68
CA GLN A 60 45.13 -5.01 51.10
C GLN A 60 44.64 -5.25 52.53
N PHE A 61 43.65 -6.12 52.71
CA PHE A 61 43.26 -6.64 54.01
C PHE A 61 44.01 -7.96 54.28
N PRO A 62 44.68 -8.11 55.44
CA PRO A 62 45.28 -9.37 55.83
C PRO A 62 44.19 -10.32 56.33
N VAL A 63 43.84 -11.34 55.54
CA VAL A 63 42.97 -12.44 56.01
C VAL A 63 43.83 -13.43 56.80
N LYS A 64 43.71 -13.38 58.13
CA LYS A 64 44.17 -14.45 59.02
C LYS A 64 43.15 -15.59 58.97
N GLY A 65 43.61 -16.78 58.58
CA GLY A 65 42.89 -18.05 58.79
C GLY A 65 42.13 -18.56 57.58
N GLY A 66 42.78 -19.40 56.77
CA GLY A 66 42.15 -20.24 55.76
C GLY A 66 42.88 -21.60 55.70
N PRO A 67 42.16 -22.74 55.65
CA PRO A 67 42.75 -24.08 55.73
C PRO A 67 43.50 -24.48 54.45
N PRO A 68 44.52 -25.36 54.56
CA PRO A 68 45.36 -25.75 53.45
C PRO A 68 44.75 -26.98 52.74
N TRP A 69 44.62 -26.89 51.41
CA TRP A 69 44.26 -27.97 50.47
C TRP A 69 42.78 -28.39 50.38
N GLY A 70 42.19 -28.13 49.21
CA GLY A 70 41.05 -28.89 48.69
C GLY A 70 39.85 -28.04 48.28
N GLY A 71 39.53 -28.05 46.98
CA GLY A 71 38.13 -27.85 46.53
C GLY A 71 37.87 -26.65 45.63
N ALA A 72 37.89 -26.93 44.32
CA ALA A 72 37.06 -26.33 43.27
C ALA A 72 36.95 -24.79 43.19
N PHE A 73 37.68 -24.23 42.23
CA PHE A 73 37.42 -22.91 41.64
C PHE A 73 35.97 -22.81 41.18
N ALA A 74 35.14 -22.06 41.91
CA ALA A 74 33.87 -21.57 41.41
C ALA A 74 34.14 -20.46 40.38
N TRP A 75 34.33 -20.86 39.10
CA TRP A 75 34.20 -19.92 37.99
C TRP A 75 32.72 -19.54 37.89
N SER A 76 32.33 -18.47 38.56
CA SER A 76 31.12 -17.73 38.21
C SER A 76 31.31 -17.18 36.79
N LEU A 77 30.97 -18.02 35.81
CA LEU A 77 30.72 -17.62 34.44
C LEU A 77 29.56 -16.63 34.47
N ILE A 78 29.89 -15.33 34.55
CA ILE A 78 28.98 -14.26 34.17
C ILE A 78 28.85 -14.38 32.65
N TRP A 79 28.07 -15.35 32.20
CA TRP A 79 27.56 -15.36 30.84
C TRP A 79 26.52 -14.25 30.78
N PRO A 80 26.70 -13.19 29.98
CA PRO A 80 25.62 -12.26 29.76
C PRO A 80 24.48 -13.07 29.18
N ALA A 81 23.37 -13.18 29.92
CA ALA A 81 22.13 -13.78 29.43
C ALA A 81 21.91 -13.23 28.03
N ARG A 82 22.01 -14.11 27.03
CA ARG A 82 21.79 -13.76 25.63
C ARG A 82 20.38 -13.22 25.62
N LYS A 83 20.23 -11.89 25.52
CA LYS A 83 18.93 -11.29 25.26
C LYS A 83 18.50 -11.97 23.97
N GLU A 84 17.50 -12.82 24.06
CA GLU A 84 16.82 -13.36 22.90
C GLU A 84 16.23 -12.14 22.20
N THR A 85 17.00 -11.58 21.27
CA THR A 85 16.44 -10.68 20.28
C THR A 85 15.46 -11.55 19.52
N THR A 86 14.18 -11.48 19.90
CA THR A 86 13.10 -12.04 19.11
C THR A 86 13.18 -11.36 17.76
N THR A 87 13.89 -11.97 16.82
CA THR A 87 13.80 -11.61 15.42
C THR A 87 12.37 -11.90 15.06
N ARG A 88 11.52 -10.87 15.05
CA ARG A 88 10.15 -10.97 14.55
C ARG A 88 10.30 -11.30 13.08
N THR A 89 10.34 -12.59 12.75
CA THR A 89 10.18 -13.07 11.39
C THR A 89 8.83 -12.55 10.96
N THR A 90 8.82 -11.47 10.19
CA THR A 90 7.62 -10.99 9.50
C THR A 90 7.25 -12.09 8.51
N ARG A 91 6.49 -13.07 9.00
CA ARG A 91 5.68 -13.91 8.14
C ARG A 91 4.78 -12.96 7.37
N TRP A 92 4.81 -13.07 6.04
CA TRP A 92 3.87 -12.38 5.18
C TRP A 92 2.46 -12.83 5.57
N SER A 93 1.76 -11.99 6.35
CA SER A 93 0.37 -12.24 6.72
C SER A 93 -0.54 -11.76 5.60
N ALA A 94 -1.67 -12.45 5.42
CA ALA A 94 -2.68 -12.00 4.48
C ALA A 94 -3.31 -10.67 4.98
N PRO A 95 -3.70 -9.76 4.06
CA PRO A 95 -4.44 -8.56 4.43
C PRO A 95 -5.83 -8.93 4.96
N GLU A 96 -6.31 -8.16 5.92
CA GLU A 96 -7.57 -8.41 6.63
C GLU A 96 -8.71 -7.52 6.13
N VAL A 97 -8.37 -6.47 5.38
CA VAL A 97 -9.30 -5.45 4.91
C VAL A 97 -9.25 -5.33 3.40
N LEU A 98 -10.44 -5.26 2.81
CA LEU A 98 -10.66 -4.91 1.43
C LEU A 98 -11.40 -3.57 1.37
N TRP A 99 -10.98 -2.69 0.46
CA TRP A 99 -11.72 -1.48 0.13
C TRP A 99 -11.90 -1.38 -1.38
N ALA A 100 -13.15 -1.44 -1.82
CA ALA A 100 -13.52 -1.37 -3.23
C ALA A 100 -13.86 0.08 -3.61
N THR A 101 -13.15 0.63 -4.59
CA THR A 101 -13.30 2.02 -5.03
C THR A 101 -13.26 2.14 -6.55
N VAL A 102 -13.86 3.22 -7.07
CA VAL A 102 -13.95 3.50 -8.50
C VAL A 102 -13.81 4.99 -8.74
N GLY A 103 -13.33 5.36 -9.93
CA GLY A 103 -13.19 6.76 -10.32
C GLY A 103 -13.07 6.89 -11.83
N HIS A 104 -13.44 8.05 -12.35
CA HIS A 104 -13.24 8.39 -13.76
C HIS A 104 -12.82 9.85 -13.87
N SER A 105 -12.08 10.17 -14.92
CA SER A 105 -11.68 11.54 -15.21
C SER A 105 -11.23 11.71 -16.66
N GLU A 106 -11.27 12.95 -17.12
CA GLU A 106 -10.52 13.39 -18.30
C GLU A 106 -9.06 13.74 -17.94
N GLY A 107 -8.22 13.88 -18.97
CA GLY A 107 -6.86 14.41 -18.84
C GLY A 107 -6.31 14.94 -20.15
N ASP A 108 -5.16 15.61 -20.09
CA ASP A 108 -4.48 16.12 -21.29
C ASP A 108 -3.81 15.05 -22.12
N THR A 109 -3.40 13.96 -21.47
CA THR A 109 -2.82 12.77 -22.07
C THR A 109 -3.51 11.54 -21.48
N GLY A 110 -3.33 10.37 -22.08
CA GLY A 110 -3.87 9.12 -21.54
C GLY A 110 -3.37 8.81 -20.13
N LEU A 111 -2.11 9.15 -19.83
CA LEU A 111 -1.54 8.95 -18.49
C LEU A 111 -2.14 9.93 -17.47
N ASN A 112 -2.32 11.20 -17.84
CA ASN A 112 -2.97 12.17 -16.96
C ASN A 112 -4.44 11.83 -16.71
N ALA A 113 -5.16 11.34 -17.72
CA ALA A 113 -6.54 10.89 -17.55
C ALA A 113 -6.62 9.72 -16.55
N PHE A 114 -5.71 8.75 -16.67
CA PHE A 114 -5.61 7.63 -15.73
C PHE A 114 -5.24 8.07 -14.32
N ASP A 115 -4.23 8.94 -14.15
CA ASP A 115 -3.82 9.49 -12.86
C ASP A 115 -4.96 10.27 -12.18
N ASN A 116 -5.65 11.14 -12.94
CA ASN A 116 -6.81 11.86 -12.43
C ASN A 116 -7.95 10.91 -12.03
N ALA A 117 -8.14 9.80 -12.75
CA ALA A 117 -9.12 8.78 -12.37
C ALA A 117 -8.72 8.06 -11.07
N LEU A 118 -7.41 7.83 -10.82
CA LEU A 118 -6.93 7.34 -9.53
C LEU A 118 -7.18 8.33 -8.39
N VAL A 119 -7.00 9.62 -8.64
CA VAL A 119 -7.34 10.69 -7.68
C VAL A 119 -8.84 10.71 -7.39
N ALA A 120 -9.68 10.62 -8.43
CA ALA A 120 -11.13 10.53 -8.28
C ALA A 120 -11.57 9.28 -7.50
N ALA A 121 -10.85 8.16 -7.65
CA ALA A 121 -11.05 6.93 -6.89
C ALA A 121 -10.46 6.98 -5.47
N GLY A 122 -9.80 8.08 -5.07
CA GLY A 122 -9.20 8.25 -3.75
C GLY A 122 -7.92 7.44 -3.51
N ILE A 123 -7.28 6.91 -4.55
CA ILE A 123 -6.09 6.04 -4.47
C ILE A 123 -4.87 6.58 -5.21
N GLY A 124 -4.97 7.76 -5.83
CA GLY A 124 -3.88 8.38 -6.60
C GLY A 124 -2.67 8.87 -5.78
N HIS A 125 -2.76 8.87 -4.46
CA HIS A 125 -1.67 9.31 -3.58
C HIS A 125 -0.79 8.16 -3.05
N TRP A 126 -1.06 6.92 -3.48
CA TRP A 126 -0.29 5.73 -3.10
C TRP A 126 0.51 5.16 -4.26
N ASN A 127 1.56 4.41 -3.93
CA ASN A 127 2.28 3.60 -4.90
C ASN A 127 1.60 2.24 -5.03
N LEU A 128 0.68 2.12 -5.98
CA LEU A 128 -0.11 0.90 -6.15
C LEU A 128 0.75 -0.24 -6.72
N VAL A 129 0.70 -1.39 -6.04
CA VAL A 129 1.29 -2.65 -6.52
C VAL A 129 0.15 -3.53 -7.03
N LYS A 130 0.07 -3.74 -8.34
CA LYS A 130 -0.96 -4.61 -8.91
C LYS A 130 -0.74 -6.05 -8.45
N VAL A 131 -1.74 -6.64 -7.80
CA VAL A 131 -1.73 -8.03 -7.34
C VAL A 131 -2.80 -8.86 -8.04
N THR A 132 -2.77 -10.17 -7.79
CA THR A 132 -3.74 -11.12 -8.34
C THR A 132 -5.04 -11.17 -7.52
N SER A 133 -6.03 -11.84 -8.11
CA SER A 133 -7.45 -11.87 -7.79
C SER A 133 -7.93 -12.64 -6.54
N VAL A 134 -7.16 -12.71 -5.44
CA VAL A 134 -7.57 -13.50 -4.25
C VAL A 134 -8.04 -12.59 -3.12
N ALA A 135 -9.27 -12.79 -2.65
CA ALA A 135 -9.77 -12.17 -1.41
C ALA A 135 -9.47 -13.10 -0.23
N PRO A 136 -8.69 -12.68 0.78
CA PRO A 136 -8.36 -13.54 1.91
C PRO A 136 -9.61 -14.04 2.68
N PRO A 137 -9.55 -15.24 3.27
CA PRO A 137 -10.65 -15.75 4.08
C PRO A 137 -10.93 -14.82 5.26
N GLY A 138 -12.19 -14.48 5.47
CA GLY A 138 -12.61 -13.59 6.56
C GLY A 138 -12.26 -12.11 6.37
N ALA A 139 -11.75 -11.70 5.21
CA ALA A 139 -11.44 -10.30 4.96
C ALA A 139 -12.70 -9.41 5.00
N GLU A 140 -12.62 -8.30 5.73
CA GLU A 140 -13.71 -7.35 5.87
C GLU A 140 -13.75 -6.40 4.66
N LEU A 141 -14.92 -6.25 4.04
CA LEU A 141 -15.14 -5.21 3.05
C LEU A 141 -15.56 -3.93 3.78
N THR A 142 -14.78 -2.88 3.60
CA THR A 142 -15.04 -1.56 4.20
C THR A 142 -15.75 -0.63 3.23
N ASP A 143 -16.57 0.26 3.77
CA ASP A 143 -17.37 1.22 2.99
C ASP A 143 -16.63 2.54 2.73
N GLY A 144 -15.48 2.77 3.37
CA GLY A 144 -14.79 4.05 3.36
C GLY A 144 -13.28 3.95 3.10
N PRO A 145 -12.64 5.07 2.78
CA PRO A 145 -11.22 5.13 2.48
C PRO A 145 -10.36 4.68 3.65
N LEU A 146 -9.25 4.03 3.33
CA LEU A 146 -8.26 3.60 4.30
C LEU A 146 -7.31 4.75 4.61
N SER A 147 -6.99 4.94 5.89
CA SER A 147 -6.00 5.91 6.33
C SER A 147 -4.59 5.33 6.17
N ILE A 148 -4.02 5.51 4.98
CA ILE A 148 -2.67 5.04 4.63
C ILE A 148 -1.82 6.25 4.25
N GLU A 149 -0.57 6.29 4.72
CA GLU A 149 0.36 7.38 4.43
C GLU A 149 0.60 7.51 2.90
N PRO A 150 0.54 8.73 2.34
CA PRO A 150 0.89 8.95 0.93
C PRO A 150 2.27 8.40 0.55
N GLY A 151 2.39 7.83 -0.64
CA GLY A 151 3.63 7.19 -1.13
C GLY A 151 3.87 5.76 -0.62
N THR A 152 3.01 5.24 0.26
CA THR A 152 3.08 3.83 0.70
C THR A 152 2.87 2.86 -0.47
N LEU A 153 3.59 1.74 -0.45
CA LEU A 153 3.33 0.60 -1.36
C LEU A 153 2.04 -0.11 -0.94
N VAL A 154 1.02 -0.03 -1.79
CA VAL A 154 -0.31 -0.55 -1.47
C VAL A 154 -0.71 -1.63 -2.48
N PRO A 155 -0.92 -2.88 -2.08
CA PRO A 155 -1.38 -3.93 -2.98
C PRO A 155 -2.84 -3.68 -3.39
N ALA A 156 -3.11 -3.73 -4.70
CA ALA A 156 -4.46 -3.55 -5.23
C ALA A 156 -4.72 -4.43 -6.45
N VAL A 157 -5.95 -4.92 -6.56
CA VAL A 157 -6.51 -5.46 -7.80
C VAL A 157 -7.08 -4.26 -8.57
N LEU A 158 -6.83 -4.15 -9.88
CA LEU A 158 -7.02 -2.90 -10.64
C LEU A 158 -7.46 -3.19 -12.09
N ALA A 159 -8.67 -2.74 -12.41
CA ALA A 159 -9.16 -2.59 -13.78
C ALA A 159 -9.11 -1.12 -14.19
N SER A 160 -8.70 -0.87 -15.43
CA SER A 160 -8.69 0.48 -15.99
C SER A 160 -8.81 0.46 -17.50
N VAL A 161 -9.53 1.43 -18.04
CA VAL A 161 -9.61 1.68 -19.48
C VAL A 161 -9.42 3.18 -19.74
N THR A 162 -8.66 3.50 -20.78
CA THR A 162 -8.46 4.87 -21.25
C THR A 162 -8.80 4.93 -22.73
N SER A 163 -9.45 6.01 -23.15
CA SER A 163 -9.78 6.25 -24.55
C SER A 163 -9.63 7.73 -24.90
N ASP A 164 -9.16 7.98 -26.11
CA ASP A 164 -9.01 9.28 -26.76
C ASP A 164 -10.08 9.52 -27.85
N SER A 165 -11.15 8.71 -27.85
CA SER A 165 -12.22 8.78 -28.85
C SER A 165 -13.46 9.50 -28.29
N PRO A 166 -13.69 10.79 -28.64
CA PRO A 166 -14.84 11.54 -28.14
C PRO A 166 -16.18 10.87 -28.44
N GLY A 167 -17.08 10.88 -27.47
CA GLY A 167 -18.39 10.24 -27.53
C GLY A 167 -18.38 8.73 -27.23
N GLN A 168 -17.21 8.09 -27.16
CA GLN A 168 -17.13 6.69 -26.74
C GLN A 168 -17.48 6.56 -25.26
N THR A 169 -18.30 5.55 -24.93
CA THR A 169 -18.60 5.18 -23.55
C THR A 169 -17.66 4.08 -23.10
N ILE A 170 -16.90 4.32 -22.04
CA ILE A 170 -15.94 3.40 -21.45
C ILE A 170 -16.30 3.13 -19.99
N SER A 171 -16.05 1.91 -19.52
CA SER A 171 -16.40 1.49 -18.16
C SER A 171 -15.32 0.60 -17.55
N SER A 172 -15.23 0.63 -16.22
CA SER A 172 -14.41 -0.29 -15.43
C SER A 172 -15.22 -0.84 -14.28
N CYS A 173 -15.02 -2.12 -13.97
CA CYS A 173 -15.79 -2.85 -12.98
C CYS A 173 -14.91 -3.84 -12.24
N ILE A 174 -15.21 -4.02 -10.95
CA ILE A 174 -14.65 -5.04 -10.09
C ILE A 174 -15.77 -5.78 -9.36
N GLY A 175 -15.53 -7.06 -9.07
CA GLY A 175 -16.44 -7.92 -8.33
C GLY A 175 -15.69 -8.75 -7.32
N ILE A 176 -16.23 -8.91 -6.12
CA ILE A 176 -15.66 -9.71 -5.04
C ILE A 176 -16.67 -10.77 -4.64
N GLY A 177 -16.36 -12.03 -4.94
CA GLY A 177 -17.08 -13.18 -4.43
C GLY A 177 -16.47 -13.64 -3.12
N PHE A 178 -17.25 -13.62 -2.04
CA PHE A 178 -16.84 -14.11 -0.72
C PHE A 178 -17.40 -15.51 -0.50
N SER A 179 -16.58 -16.37 0.10
CA SER A 179 -16.99 -17.68 0.61
C SER A 179 -16.86 -17.74 2.12
N ALA A 180 -17.82 -18.37 2.79
CA ALA A 180 -17.75 -18.68 4.22
C ALA A 180 -16.83 -19.88 4.51
N GLU A 181 -16.53 -20.70 3.50
CA GLU A 181 -15.80 -21.97 3.63
C GLU A 181 -14.32 -21.85 3.22
N GLY A 182 -13.89 -20.69 2.73
CA GLY A 182 -12.52 -20.48 2.27
C GLY A 182 -12.22 -19.04 1.87
N HIS A 183 -11.24 -18.89 0.98
CA HIS A 183 -10.91 -17.60 0.39
C HIS A 183 -12.01 -17.18 -0.61
N GLY A 184 -12.06 -15.89 -0.93
CA GLY A 184 -12.87 -15.37 -2.03
C GLY A 184 -12.06 -15.14 -3.30
N MET A 185 -12.74 -14.62 -4.33
CA MET A 185 -12.16 -14.25 -5.62
C MET A 185 -12.54 -12.82 -5.99
N ILE A 186 -11.58 -12.09 -6.56
CA ILE A 186 -11.76 -10.72 -7.05
C ILE A 186 -11.63 -10.74 -8.58
N MET A 187 -12.67 -10.36 -9.31
CA MET A 187 -12.62 -10.24 -10.76
C MET A 187 -12.69 -8.80 -11.21
N GLU A 188 -11.97 -8.50 -12.28
CA GLU A 188 -11.81 -7.17 -12.83
C GLU A 188 -12.09 -7.20 -14.33
N HIS A 189 -12.84 -6.22 -14.83
CA HIS A 189 -13.09 -6.04 -16.26
C HIS A 189 -13.21 -4.56 -16.60
N SER A 190 -12.71 -4.18 -17.78
CA SER A 190 -12.76 -2.80 -18.26
C SER A 190 -12.74 -2.77 -19.78
N GLY A 191 -13.46 -1.82 -20.36
CA GLY A 191 -13.55 -1.68 -21.80
C GLY A 191 -14.65 -0.72 -22.23
N PRO A 192 -14.94 -0.66 -23.54
CA PRO A 192 -16.10 0.04 -24.06
C PRO A 192 -17.39 -0.62 -23.58
N GLY A 193 -18.41 0.18 -23.28
CA GLY A 193 -19.72 -0.29 -22.82
C GLY A 193 -20.18 0.40 -21.56
N THR A 194 -21.38 0.04 -21.11
CA THR A 194 -22.07 0.58 -19.93
C THR A 194 -21.66 -0.13 -18.65
N THR A 195 -21.95 0.46 -17.48
CA THR A 195 -21.77 -0.22 -16.19
C THR A 195 -22.52 -1.54 -16.15
N GLN A 196 -23.77 -1.59 -16.64
CA GLN A 196 -24.59 -2.79 -16.62
C GLN A 196 -23.91 -3.97 -17.33
N GLU A 197 -23.40 -3.76 -18.54
CA GLU A 197 -22.69 -4.80 -19.30
C GLU A 197 -21.43 -5.27 -18.56
N MET A 198 -20.67 -4.35 -17.98
CA MET A 198 -19.46 -4.69 -17.21
C MET A 198 -19.79 -5.48 -15.94
N GLU A 199 -20.86 -5.10 -15.23
CA GLU A 199 -21.33 -5.80 -14.04
C GLU A 199 -21.78 -7.22 -14.37
N GLU A 200 -22.58 -7.41 -15.42
CA GLU A 200 -23.00 -8.74 -15.88
C GLU A 200 -21.80 -9.64 -16.22
N ILE A 201 -20.78 -9.08 -16.88
CA ILE A 201 -19.54 -9.81 -17.19
C ILE A 201 -18.79 -10.19 -15.91
N VAL A 202 -18.56 -9.24 -15.02
CA VAL A 202 -17.81 -9.48 -13.79
C VAL A 202 -18.53 -10.46 -12.86
N GLN A 203 -19.85 -10.36 -12.71
CA GLN A 203 -20.64 -11.29 -11.91
C GLN A 203 -20.50 -12.74 -12.42
N ARG A 204 -20.53 -12.93 -13.75
CA ARG A 204 -20.29 -14.23 -14.38
C ARG A 204 -18.88 -14.76 -14.12
N MET A 205 -17.87 -13.90 -14.27
CA MET A 205 -16.47 -14.27 -14.00
C MET A 205 -16.24 -14.66 -12.54
N VAL A 206 -16.88 -13.97 -11.60
CA VAL A 206 -16.83 -14.33 -10.18
C VAL A 206 -17.46 -15.71 -9.96
N GLY A 207 -18.67 -15.93 -10.49
CA GLY A 207 -19.35 -17.23 -10.38
C GLY A 207 -18.48 -18.38 -10.91
N GLU A 208 -17.99 -18.26 -12.14
CA GLU A 208 -17.14 -19.26 -12.78
C GLU A 208 -15.88 -19.56 -11.96
N ALA A 209 -15.22 -18.53 -11.41
CA ALA A 209 -13.99 -18.73 -10.65
C ALA A 209 -14.18 -19.32 -9.26
N MET A 210 -15.33 -19.06 -8.65
CA MET A 210 -15.73 -19.69 -7.38
C MET A 210 -16.10 -21.15 -7.62
N ASP A 211 -16.91 -21.42 -8.65
CA ASP A 211 -17.36 -22.77 -9.03
C ASP A 211 -16.18 -23.68 -9.42
N HIS A 212 -15.22 -23.16 -10.21
CA HIS A 212 -14.03 -23.92 -10.60
C HIS A 212 -13.15 -24.32 -9.39
N ARG A 213 -13.30 -23.64 -8.25
CA ARG A 213 -12.60 -23.96 -6.99
C ARG A 213 -13.45 -24.76 -6.02
N GLY A 214 -14.68 -25.10 -6.39
CA GLY A 214 -15.65 -25.74 -5.49
C GLY A 214 -16.05 -24.86 -4.32
N LEU A 215 -15.99 -23.53 -4.48
CA LEU A 215 -16.35 -22.57 -3.45
C LEU A 215 -17.78 -22.07 -3.68
N ARG A 216 -18.61 -22.06 -2.64
CA ARG A 216 -19.90 -21.37 -2.68
C ARG A 216 -19.69 -19.86 -2.53
N THR A 217 -20.38 -19.09 -3.38
CA THR A 217 -20.44 -17.62 -3.23
C THR A 217 -21.55 -17.26 -2.27
N ASP A 218 -21.20 -16.84 -1.05
CA ASP A 218 -22.16 -16.45 -0.02
C ASP A 218 -22.50 -14.95 -0.05
N ARG A 219 -21.54 -14.13 -0.51
CA ARG A 219 -21.75 -12.69 -0.69
C ARG A 219 -21.02 -12.22 -1.94
N LEU A 220 -21.66 -11.33 -2.69
CA LEU A 220 -21.10 -10.70 -3.88
C LEU A 220 -21.11 -9.18 -3.69
N ALA A 221 -19.96 -8.55 -3.88
CA ALA A 221 -19.85 -7.10 -3.92
C ALA A 221 -19.37 -6.66 -5.31
N VAL A 222 -20.02 -5.67 -5.90
CA VAL A 222 -19.67 -5.15 -7.23
C VAL A 222 -19.53 -3.64 -7.15
N ARG A 223 -18.54 -3.09 -7.85
CA ARG A 223 -18.36 -1.65 -8.05
C ARG A 223 -17.98 -1.40 -9.49
N SER A 224 -18.67 -0.45 -10.11
CA SER A 224 -18.48 -0.08 -11.50
C SER A 224 -18.50 1.43 -11.67
N VAL A 225 -17.89 1.91 -12.75
CA VAL A 225 -17.92 3.31 -13.16
C VAL A 225 -17.92 3.39 -14.68
N THR A 226 -18.65 4.36 -15.21
CA THR A 226 -18.73 4.66 -16.64
C THR A 226 -18.36 6.11 -16.89
N HIS A 227 -17.74 6.37 -18.03
CA HIS A 227 -17.45 7.70 -18.51
C HIS A 227 -17.71 7.79 -20.01
N THR A 228 -18.32 8.90 -20.44
CA THR A 228 -18.42 9.26 -21.86
C THR A 228 -17.27 10.21 -22.19
N VAL A 229 -16.35 9.74 -23.02
CA VAL A 229 -15.11 10.46 -23.36
C VAL A 229 -15.44 11.78 -24.03
N GLN A 230 -14.84 12.86 -23.54
CA GLN A 230 -14.94 14.19 -24.16
C GLN A 230 -13.74 14.46 -25.05
N ARG A 231 -12.53 14.14 -24.57
CA ARG A 231 -11.28 14.27 -25.32
C ARG A 231 -10.34 13.10 -25.06
N VAL A 232 -9.91 12.91 -23.81
CA VAL A 232 -9.14 11.75 -23.36
C VAL A 232 -9.64 11.40 -21.96
N GLY A 233 -10.44 10.34 -21.88
CA GLY A 233 -11.09 9.88 -20.65
C GLY A 233 -10.50 8.58 -20.15
N SER A 234 -10.54 8.38 -18.83
CA SER A 234 -10.17 7.13 -18.18
C SER A 234 -11.19 6.74 -17.12
N CYS A 235 -11.40 5.44 -16.97
CA CYS A 235 -12.16 4.80 -15.89
C CYS A 235 -11.22 3.88 -15.13
N VAL A 236 -11.35 3.86 -13.80
CA VAL A 236 -10.61 3.00 -12.88
C VAL A 236 -11.57 2.34 -11.91
N ALA A 237 -11.37 1.05 -11.68
CA ALA A 237 -12.01 0.28 -10.61
C ALA A 237 -10.97 -0.56 -9.88
N ALA A 238 -10.95 -0.52 -8.55
CA ALA A 238 -9.91 -1.14 -7.76
C ALA A 238 -10.42 -1.76 -6.45
N VAL A 239 -9.78 -2.84 -6.02
CA VAL A 239 -9.86 -3.36 -4.64
C VAL A 239 -8.51 -3.15 -3.99
N VAL A 240 -8.46 -2.32 -2.95
CA VAL A 240 -7.29 -2.12 -2.11
C VAL A 240 -7.27 -3.19 -1.02
N LEU A 241 -6.12 -3.82 -0.83
CA LEU A 241 -5.91 -4.85 0.20
C LEU A 241 -5.00 -4.28 1.28
N TRP A 242 -5.39 -4.36 2.55
CA TRP A 242 -4.61 -3.76 3.64
C TRP A 242 -4.66 -4.52 4.97
N TRP A 243 -3.70 -4.20 5.84
CA TRP A 243 -3.58 -4.73 7.20
C TRP A 243 -4.09 -3.70 8.22
N ARG A 244 -4.77 -4.15 9.27
CA ARG A 244 -5.14 -3.32 10.43
C ARG A 244 -4.20 -3.59 11.61
#